data_AF-A0A843HQV6-F1
#
_entry.id   AF-A0A843HQV6-F1
#
_cell.length_a   1.000
_cell.length_b   1.000
_cell.length_c   1.000
_cell.angle_alpha   90.00
_cell.angle_beta   90.00
_cell.angle_gamma   90.00
#
_symmetry.space_group_name_H-M   'P 1'
#
loop_
_entity.id
_entity.type
_entity.pdbx_description
1 polymer ?
#
loop_
_entity_poly.entity_id
_entity_poly.type
_entity_poly.pdbx_seq_one_letter_code
_entity_poly.pdbx_strand_id
1 'polypeptide(L)'
;MKKIILLLAIMMFAICGCAKVVEEHPIDARYTESYKGIDTTYEMKWNGDTWAEMPNTHSVVFPEKYEIQYRINYDNGSTKTEWREVARDEYEKVVEKYGLEKQVQR
;
A
#
# COMPACT_ATOMS: atom_id res chain seq x y z
N MET A 1 4.65 -22.27 -40.26
CA MET A 1 4.91 -20.89 -39.78
C MET A 1 4.23 -20.64 -38.41
N LYS A 2 4.57 -21.40 -37.37
CA LYS A 2 3.97 -21.25 -36.02
C LYS A 2 4.99 -21.35 -34.87
N LYS A 3 6.29 -21.47 -35.18
CA LYS A 3 7.36 -21.64 -34.18
C LYS A 3 8.16 -20.37 -33.87
N ILE A 4 7.98 -19.29 -34.64
CA ILE A 4 8.76 -18.04 -34.47
C ILE A 4 8.12 -17.11 -33.43
N ILE A 5 6.79 -17.17 -33.25
CA ILE A 5 6.07 -16.27 -32.32
C ILE A 5 6.37 -16.61 -30.84
N LEU A 6 6.68 -17.86 -30.53
CA LEU A 6 6.93 -18.28 -29.14
C LEU A 6 8.29 -17.80 -28.59
N LEU A 7 9.27 -17.50 -29.46
CA LEU A 7 10.60 -17.06 -29.05
C LEU A 7 10.68 -15.55 -28.73
N LEU A 8 9.75 -14.74 -29.25
CA LEU A 8 9.68 -13.29 -28.98
C LEU A 8 9.01 -12.98 -27.64
N ALA A 9 8.10 -13.83 -27.14
CA ALA A 9 7.43 -13.64 -25.86
C ALA A 9 8.35 -13.89 -24.65
N ILE A 10 9.35 -14.77 -24.79
CA ILE A 10 10.29 -15.10 -23.71
C ILE A 10 11.35 -14.00 -23.55
N MET A 11 11.67 -13.27 -24.62
CA MET A 11 12.66 -12.20 -24.60
C MET A 11 12.13 -10.89 -23.96
N MET A 12 10.79 -10.72 -23.86
CA MET A 12 10.18 -9.57 -23.18
C MET A 12 10.23 -9.64 -21.65
N PHE A 13 10.44 -10.81 -21.07
CA PHE A 13 10.56 -10.99 -19.61
C PHE A 13 11.97 -10.70 -19.06
N ALA A 14 12.98 -10.53 -19.94
CA ALA A 14 14.38 -10.38 -19.53
C ALA A 14 14.83 -8.93 -19.26
N ILE A 15 13.94 -7.94 -19.40
CA ILE A 15 14.24 -6.52 -19.06
C ILE A 15 13.51 -6.08 -17.78
N CYS A 16 12.85 -6.99 -17.04
CA CYS A 16 12.51 -6.72 -15.65
C CYS A 16 13.78 -6.91 -14.80
N GLY A 17 14.77 -6.05 -15.02
CA GLY A 17 15.80 -5.80 -14.04
C GLY A 17 15.08 -5.21 -12.84
N CYS A 18 14.70 -6.04 -11.88
CA CYS A 18 14.25 -5.58 -10.58
C CYS A 18 15.40 -4.75 -10.00
N ALA A 19 15.29 -3.42 -10.12
CA ALA A 19 16.26 -2.50 -9.57
C ALA A 19 16.41 -2.82 -8.08
N LYS A 20 17.65 -3.00 -7.63
CA LYS A 20 17.89 -3.40 -6.25
C LYS A 20 17.83 -2.16 -5.37
N VAL A 21 17.18 -2.29 -4.23
CA VAL A 21 17.19 -1.26 -3.20
C VAL A 21 18.62 -1.13 -2.68
N VAL A 22 19.18 0.07 -2.76
CA VAL A 22 20.52 0.42 -2.25
C VAL A 22 20.42 1.09 -0.90
N GLU A 23 19.40 1.93 -0.71
CA GLU A 23 19.21 2.69 0.51
C GLU A 23 17.73 2.96 0.75
N GLU A 24 17.31 2.87 2.01
CA GLU A 24 16.00 3.32 2.48
C GLU A 24 16.20 4.32 3.60
N HIS A 25 15.58 5.49 3.47
CA HIS A 25 15.67 6.56 4.46
C HIS A 25 14.26 7.04 4.83
N PRO A 26 13.89 7.03 6.12
CA PRO A 26 12.62 7.59 6.54
C PRO A 26 12.66 9.12 6.41
N ILE A 27 11.65 9.70 5.78
CA ILE A 27 11.59 11.14 5.46
C ILE A 27 10.38 11.84 6.07
N ASP A 28 9.33 11.11 6.44
CA ASP A 28 8.11 11.65 7.04
C ASP A 28 7.40 10.58 7.89
N ALA A 29 6.52 11.02 8.78
CA ALA A 29 5.78 10.16 9.70
C ALA A 29 4.35 10.67 9.91
N ARG A 30 3.37 9.78 9.80
CA ARG A 30 1.96 10.11 10.09
C ARG A 30 1.29 9.06 10.95
N TYR A 31 0.34 9.54 11.75
CA TYR A 31 -0.48 8.75 12.63
C TYR A 31 -1.94 9.02 12.31
N THR A 32 -2.73 7.96 12.16
CA THR A 32 -4.19 8.02 11.98
C THR A 32 -4.85 7.47 13.24
N GLU A 33 -5.70 8.27 13.88
CA GLU A 33 -6.45 7.83 15.07
C GLU A 33 -7.48 6.76 14.71
N SER A 34 -7.75 5.84 15.64
CA SER A 34 -8.86 4.90 15.47
C SER A 34 -10.20 5.64 15.42
N TYR A 35 -11.09 5.27 14.51
CA TYR A 35 -12.41 5.88 14.40
C TYR A 35 -13.49 4.86 14.06
N LYS A 36 -14.74 5.22 14.37
CA LYS A 36 -15.92 4.46 13.93
C LYS A 36 -16.42 5.07 12.63
N GLY A 37 -16.49 4.26 11.59
CA GLY A 37 -17.03 4.66 10.31
C GLY A 37 -18.14 3.73 9.85
N ILE A 38 -18.70 4.07 8.70
CA ILE A 38 -19.68 3.26 8.00
C ILE A 38 -18.97 2.65 6.80
N ASP A 39 -18.95 1.32 6.72
CA ASP A 39 -18.48 0.61 5.53
C ASP A 39 -19.68 0.08 4.75
N THR A 40 -19.56 0.08 3.42
CA THR A 40 -20.58 -0.46 2.53
C THR A 40 -19.93 -1.49 1.63
N THR A 41 -20.19 -2.76 1.96
CA THR A 41 -19.86 -3.89 1.09
C THR A 41 -21.03 -4.15 0.14
N TYR A 42 -20.78 -4.87 -0.94
CA TYR A 42 -21.82 -5.29 -1.88
C TYR A 42 -21.98 -6.80 -1.80
N GLU A 43 -23.23 -7.25 -1.65
CA GLU A 43 -23.57 -8.66 -1.56
C GLU A 43 -24.61 -8.98 -2.62
N MET A 44 -24.45 -10.12 -3.30
CA MET A 44 -25.44 -10.60 -4.26
C MET A 44 -26.66 -11.14 -3.50
N LYS A 45 -27.83 -10.51 -3.69
CA LYS A 45 -29.09 -10.91 -3.04
C LYS A 45 -30.18 -11.15 -4.08
N TRP A 46 -30.98 -12.18 -3.84
CA TRP A 46 -32.19 -12.44 -4.63
C TRP A 46 -33.31 -11.53 -4.16
N ASN A 47 -33.86 -10.72 -5.06
CA ASN A 47 -34.92 -9.76 -4.72
C ASN A 47 -36.35 -10.28 -5.00
N GLY A 48 -36.49 -11.49 -5.52
CA GLY A 48 -37.77 -12.06 -5.97
C GLY A 48 -37.81 -12.34 -7.48
N ASP A 49 -37.06 -11.57 -8.28
CA ASP A 49 -37.07 -11.66 -9.75
C ASP A 49 -35.67 -11.89 -10.34
N THR A 50 -34.66 -11.22 -9.78
CA THR A 50 -33.28 -11.29 -10.26
C THR A 50 -32.28 -11.32 -9.09
N TRP A 51 -31.08 -11.83 -9.36
CA TRP A 51 -29.93 -11.61 -8.48
C TRP A 51 -29.37 -10.22 -8.75
N ALA A 52 -29.25 -9.41 -7.70
CA ALA A 52 -28.72 -8.06 -7.78
C ALA A 52 -27.69 -7.83 -6.66
N GLU A 53 -26.66 -7.04 -6.95
CA GLU A 53 -25.77 -6.53 -5.92
C GLU A 53 -26.51 -5.49 -5.09
N MET A 54 -26.62 -5.75 -3.79
CA MET A 54 -27.24 -4.85 -2.85
C MET A 54 -26.20 -4.34 -1.84
N PRO A 55 -26.23 -3.04 -1.51
CA PRO A 55 -25.34 -2.51 -0.50
C PRO A 55 -25.67 -3.12 0.88
N ASN A 56 -24.64 -3.54 1.60
CA ASN A 56 -24.70 -3.95 2.99
C ASN A 56 -23.90 -2.96 3.85
N THR A 57 -24.61 -1.95 4.33
CA THR A 57 -24.03 -0.88 5.13
C THR A 57 -23.99 -1.27 6.60
N HIS A 58 -22.81 -1.21 7.22
CA HIS A 58 -22.62 -1.56 8.63
C HIS A 58 -21.55 -0.68 9.29
N SER A 59 -21.63 -0.57 10.62
CA SER A 59 -20.62 0.17 11.38
C SER A 59 -19.37 -0.68 11.59
N VAL A 60 -18.22 -0.10 11.24
CA VAL A 60 -16.90 -0.74 11.40
C VAL A 60 -16.01 0.16 12.26
N VAL A 61 -15.17 -0.45 13.09
CA VAL A 61 -14.09 0.25 13.80
C VAL A 61 -12.85 0.18 12.92
N PHE A 62 -12.40 1.32 12.42
CA PHE A 62 -11.13 1.45 11.74
C PHE A 62 -10.02 1.58 12.80
N PRO A 63 -9.03 0.68 12.80
CA PRO A 63 -7.95 0.72 13.79
C PRO A 63 -7.06 1.95 13.57
N GLU A 64 -6.33 2.33 14.62
CA GLU A 64 -5.24 3.30 14.49
C GLU A 64 -4.17 2.80 13.51
N LYS A 65 -3.49 3.72 12.83
CA LYS A 65 -2.40 3.41 11.90
C LYS A 65 -1.19 4.28 12.16
N TYR A 66 -0.02 3.64 12.13
CA TYR A 66 1.27 4.31 12.24
C TYR A 66 2.01 4.08 10.93
N GLU A 67 2.33 5.17 10.21
CA GLU A 67 2.93 5.07 8.89
C GLU A 67 4.18 5.93 8.79
N ILE A 68 5.23 5.38 8.20
CA ILE A 68 6.47 6.09 7.89
C ILE A 68 6.60 6.18 6.37
N GLN A 69 6.93 7.37 5.86
CA GLN A 69 7.29 7.54 4.47
C GLN A 69 8.77 7.27 4.31
N TYR A 70 9.12 6.33 3.45
CA TYR A 70 10.51 6.03 3.09
C TYR A 70 10.83 6.59 1.72
N ARG A 71 12.00 7.21 1.60
CA ARG A 71 12.69 7.43 0.33
C ARG A 71 13.59 6.24 0.05
N ILE A 72 13.36 5.57 -1.06
CA ILE A 72 14.05 4.37 -1.49
C ILE A 72 14.89 4.73 -2.71
N ASN A 73 16.21 4.59 -2.60
CA ASN A 73 17.14 4.76 -3.70
C ASN A 73 17.52 3.39 -4.26
N TYR A 74 17.49 3.28 -5.58
CA TYR A 74 17.82 2.05 -6.30
C TYR A 74 19.19 2.14 -6.98
N ASP A 75 19.77 0.99 -7.30
CA ASP A 75 21.08 0.86 -7.96
C ASP A 75 21.12 1.46 -9.38
N ASN A 76 19.98 1.54 -10.05
CA ASN A 76 19.81 2.21 -11.33
C ASN A 76 19.73 3.76 -11.21
N GLY A 77 19.90 4.32 -10.02
CA GLY A 77 19.83 5.75 -9.74
C GLY A 77 18.41 6.32 -9.63
N SER A 78 17.37 5.50 -9.76
CA SER A 78 16.00 5.93 -9.52
C SER A 78 15.71 6.06 -8.01
N THR A 79 14.74 6.91 -7.69
CA THR A 79 14.25 7.09 -6.32
C THR A 79 12.74 6.95 -6.31
N LYS A 80 12.20 6.29 -5.28
CA LYS A 80 10.76 6.19 -5.01
C LYS A 80 10.47 6.66 -3.58
N THR A 81 9.29 7.21 -3.35
CA THR A 81 8.74 7.37 -2.00
C THR A 81 7.52 6.48 -1.80
N GLU A 82 7.40 5.87 -0.62
CA GLU A 82 6.22 5.09 -0.26
C GLU A 82 5.93 5.18 1.24
N TRP A 83 4.65 5.17 1.58
CA TRP A 83 4.18 5.03 2.95
C TRP A 83 4.11 3.55 3.30
N ARG A 84 4.67 3.19 4.46
CA ARG A 84 4.58 1.83 5.02
C ARG A 84 3.94 1.89 6.39
N GLU A 85 2.91 1.08 6.59
CA GLU A 85 2.33 0.85 7.91
C GLU A 85 3.33 0.03 8.74
N VAL A 86 3.61 0.49 9.96
CA VAL A 86 4.57 -0.09 10.88
C VAL A 86 3.91 -0.29 12.25
N ALA A 87 4.54 -1.10 13.10
CA ALA A 87 4.11 -1.20 14.49
C ALA A 87 4.36 0.13 15.23
N ARG A 88 3.57 0.41 16.26
CA ARG A 88 3.69 1.62 17.07
C ARG A 88 5.09 1.82 17.65
N ASP A 89 5.71 0.76 18.16
CA ASP A 89 7.03 0.84 18.79
C ASP A 89 8.12 1.15 17.75
N GLU A 90 8.00 0.62 16.53
CA GLU A 90 8.86 0.98 15.41
C GLU A 90 8.67 2.44 15.00
N TYR A 91 7.42 2.89 14.90
CA TYR A 91 7.10 4.29 14.61
C TYR A 91 7.74 5.25 15.61
N GLU A 92 7.55 5.01 16.91
CA GLU A 92 8.10 5.86 17.97
C GLU A 92 9.65 5.89 17.90
N LYS A 93 10.29 4.74 17.71
CA LYS A 93 11.75 4.64 17.54
C LYS A 93 12.26 5.40 16.31
N VAL A 94 11.59 5.27 15.17
CA VAL A 94 12.00 5.93 13.92
C VAL A 94 11.81 7.43 14.04
N VAL A 95 10.66 7.89 14.54
CA VAL A 95 10.40 9.31 14.73
C VAL A 95 11.41 9.96 15.66
N GLU A 96 11.74 9.31 16.78
CA GLU A 96 12.75 9.81 17.72
C GLU A 96 14.15 9.82 17.09
N LYS A 97 14.56 8.70 16.48
CA LYS A 97 15.91 8.55 15.91
C LYS A 97 16.19 9.53 14.76
N TYR A 98 15.19 9.81 13.93
CA TYR A 98 15.34 10.64 12.73
C TYR A 98 14.77 12.06 12.92
N GLY A 99 14.22 12.40 14.09
CA GLY A 99 13.69 13.72 14.38
C GLY A 99 12.51 14.11 13.47
N LEU A 100 11.65 13.16 13.11
CA LEU A 100 10.55 13.39 12.17
C LEU A 100 9.40 14.15 12.86
N GLU A 101 8.73 15.01 12.11
CA GLU A 101 7.51 15.67 12.58
C GLU A 101 6.33 14.69 12.57
N LYS A 102 5.57 14.63 13.66
CA LYS A 102 4.40 13.74 13.78
C LYS A 102 3.19 14.41 13.15
N GLN A 103 2.77 13.95 11.97
CA GLN A 103 1.52 14.41 11.36
C GLN A 103 0.34 13.59 11.89
N VAL A 104 -0.67 14.26 12.47
CA VAL A 104 -1.89 13.59 12.95
C VAL A 104 -2.99 13.75 11.90
N GLN A 105 -3.49 12.62 11.39
CA GLN A 105 -4.63 12.54 10.49
C GLN A 105 -5.90 12.19 11.27
N ARG A 106 -6.99 12.88 10.95
CA ARG A 106 -8.33 12.69 11.53
C ARG A 106 -9.30 12.18 10.48
#